data_AF-A0A8J7U017-F1
#
_entry.id   AF-A0A8J7U017-F1
#
_cell.length_a   1.000
_cell.length_b   1.000
_cell.length_c   1.000
_cell.angle_alpha   90.00
_cell.angle_beta   90.00
_cell.angle_gamma   90.00
#
_symmetry.space_group_name_H-M   'P 1'
#
loop_
_entity.id
_entity.type
_entity.pdbx_description
1 polymer ?
#
loop_
_entity_poly.entity_id
_entity_poly.type
_entity_poly.pdbx_seq_one_letter_code
_entity_poly.pdbx_strand_id
1 'polypeptide(L)'
;VPGLSGMLTAKAYPKADRVTPVTGAKIIGGMMPANAIADEILTDHPNRLRAMWIDSSNPAHSLPQSTRFKQAMRACELTVVVDVAFTETARQADYVLPASSQFEKWECTFFNFEFPRNSFQLRAPLLEPRPGTLAEPEIYARVMRELGAVDEALLDRLRTALRSGIDAFALAFFSAATADPTLMRMAGYVLYETLGPTLPDGARSAAVLWGAALLCALQYPESVARAGFDGPGLEPGKRLFDAILRERAGVTFTVDEWRHAWDYVRRDDNRFTVAIGELLPLLRELGDAESSWTTEEFPFVLSAGERRSFTANDIIRDPSWRRRDAGGALRISPADARRLGIAADGRARITTEAGTAEVDVEITDMMRPGHVSLPNGLGVDYPTDDVVDGAGRERAGVAPNDLTSARYQDTFAGTPWHKYVPARIEAAG
;
A
#
# COMPACT_ATOMS: atom_id res chain seq x y z
N VAL A 1 32.37 11.45 -3.51
CA VAL A 1 32.88 10.39 -2.63
C VAL A 1 32.83 9.07 -3.39
N PRO A 2 33.97 8.52 -3.85
CA PRO A 2 34.02 7.21 -4.48
C PRO A 2 33.56 6.16 -3.45
N GLY A 3 32.46 5.44 -3.73
CA GLY A 3 31.89 4.43 -2.83
C GLY A 3 30.37 4.48 -2.65
N LEU A 4 29.77 5.67 -2.75
CA LEU A 4 28.31 5.86 -2.61
C LEU A 4 27.50 5.26 -3.78
N SER A 5 28.05 5.32 -4.99
CA SER A 5 27.45 4.70 -6.18
C SER A 5 27.30 3.18 -6.02
N GLY A 6 28.29 2.51 -5.42
CA GLY A 6 28.27 1.06 -5.18
C GLY A 6 27.22 0.60 -4.17
N MET A 7 26.87 1.46 -3.21
CA MET A 7 25.82 1.21 -2.21
C MET A 7 24.40 1.35 -2.79
N LEU A 8 24.24 2.18 -3.83
CA LEU A 8 22.99 2.41 -4.56
C LEU A 8 22.76 1.42 -5.70
N THR A 9 23.84 0.94 -6.30
CA THR A 9 23.82 -0.14 -7.29
C THR A 9 23.86 -1.50 -6.59
N ALA A 10 22.85 -1.78 -5.76
CA ALA A 10 22.52 -3.18 -5.53
C ALA A 10 22.09 -3.73 -6.90
N LYS A 11 23.02 -4.37 -7.61
CA LYS A 11 22.72 -5.09 -8.86
C LYS A 11 21.48 -5.93 -8.59
N ALA A 12 20.39 -5.60 -9.26
CA ALA A 12 19.12 -6.31 -9.18
C ALA A 12 19.25 -7.62 -9.96
N TYR A 13 20.21 -8.47 -9.58
CA TYR A 13 20.10 -9.88 -9.87
C TYR A 13 18.95 -10.43 -9.04
N PRO A 14 18.17 -11.39 -9.55
CA PRO A 14 17.09 -11.97 -8.78
C PRO A 14 17.68 -12.48 -7.46
N LYS A 15 17.28 -11.85 -6.36
CA LYS A 15 17.48 -12.46 -5.04
C LYS A 15 16.86 -13.85 -5.18
N ALA A 16 17.67 -14.90 -4.94
CA ALA A 16 17.27 -16.31 -5.04
C ALA A 16 15.81 -16.50 -4.60
N ASP A 17 15.04 -17.31 -5.32
CA ASP A 17 13.60 -17.56 -5.10
C ASP A 17 13.26 -17.59 -3.61
N ARG A 18 12.87 -16.41 -3.09
CA ARG A 18 12.60 -16.25 -1.68
C ARG A 18 11.22 -16.80 -1.46
N VAL A 19 11.08 -17.63 -0.44
CA VAL A 19 9.80 -18.19 -0.05
C VAL A 19 9.50 -17.82 1.40
N THR A 20 8.21 -17.80 1.74
CA THR A 20 7.78 -17.60 3.12
C THR A 20 8.18 -18.80 4.00
N PRO A 21 8.41 -18.58 5.31
CA PRO A 21 8.99 -19.60 6.18
C PRO A 21 8.06 -20.75 6.56
N VAL A 22 6.73 -20.61 6.41
CA VAL A 22 5.76 -21.67 6.73
C VAL A 22 5.22 -22.34 5.46
N THR A 23 4.56 -21.59 4.59
CA THR A 23 3.81 -22.13 3.44
C THR A 23 4.68 -22.33 2.21
N GLY A 24 5.88 -21.72 2.17
CA GLY A 24 6.75 -21.75 1.00
C GLY A 24 6.24 -20.88 -0.16
N ALA A 25 5.33 -19.92 0.11
CA ALA A 25 4.81 -19.03 -0.92
C ALA A 25 5.91 -18.10 -1.46
N LYS A 26 5.91 -17.84 -2.78
CA LYS A 26 6.93 -16.99 -3.43
C LYS A 26 6.86 -15.55 -2.92
N ILE A 27 8.00 -14.97 -2.55
CA ILE A 27 8.16 -13.57 -2.19
C ILE A 27 8.62 -12.79 -3.42
N ILE A 28 7.70 -12.07 -4.05
CA ILE A 28 7.92 -11.35 -5.30
C ILE A 28 8.17 -9.87 -4.99
N GLY A 29 9.29 -9.32 -5.45
CA GLY A 29 9.64 -7.92 -5.18
C GLY A 29 9.84 -7.62 -3.69
N GLY A 30 10.07 -8.63 -2.85
CA GLY A 30 10.12 -8.48 -1.39
C GLY A 30 8.77 -8.49 -0.69
N MET A 31 7.68 -8.70 -1.43
CA MET A 31 6.31 -8.77 -0.90
C MET A 31 5.85 -10.22 -0.80
N MET A 32 5.28 -10.58 0.34
CA MET A 32 4.61 -11.85 0.57
C MET A 32 3.17 -11.79 -0.01
N PRO A 33 2.65 -12.89 -0.59
CA PRO A 33 1.25 -13.00 -0.98
C PRO A 33 0.33 -12.72 0.21
N ALA A 34 -0.62 -11.79 0.04
CA ALA A 34 -1.51 -11.40 1.12
C ALA A 34 -2.36 -12.59 1.64
N ASN A 35 -2.72 -13.51 0.74
CA ASN A 35 -3.46 -14.73 1.09
C ASN A 35 -2.68 -15.68 1.99
N ALA A 36 -1.35 -15.68 1.91
CA ALA A 36 -0.52 -16.57 2.72
C ALA A 36 -0.43 -16.10 4.18
N ILE A 37 -0.67 -14.80 4.46
CA ILE A 37 -0.44 -14.20 5.79
C ILE A 37 -1.14 -14.99 6.90
N ALA A 38 -2.42 -15.33 6.71
CA ALA A 38 -3.17 -16.04 7.74
C ALA A 38 -2.63 -17.45 7.98
N ASP A 39 -2.19 -18.15 6.92
CA ASP A 39 -1.63 -19.51 7.01
C ASP A 39 -0.21 -19.50 7.60
N GLU A 40 0.56 -18.42 7.39
CA GLU A 40 1.85 -18.20 8.04
C GLU A 40 1.75 -17.96 9.56
N ILE A 41 0.54 -17.74 10.08
CA ILE A 41 0.28 -17.40 11.49
C ILE A 41 -0.53 -18.49 12.19
N LEU A 42 -1.61 -18.95 11.57
CA LEU A 42 -2.55 -19.92 12.12
C LEU A 42 -2.03 -21.36 11.93
N THR A 43 -0.85 -21.61 12.47
CA THR A 43 -0.12 -22.87 12.39
C THR A 43 0.72 -23.09 13.65
N ASP A 44 1.13 -24.34 13.87
CA ASP A 44 2.05 -24.69 14.96
C ASP A 44 3.53 -24.64 14.52
N HIS A 45 3.79 -24.23 13.26
CA HIS A 45 5.14 -24.18 12.70
C HIS A 45 6.09 -23.31 13.56
N PRO A 46 7.33 -23.76 13.82
CA PRO A 46 8.26 -23.03 14.69
C PRO A 46 8.64 -21.64 14.17
N ASN A 47 8.61 -21.44 12.84
CA ASN A 47 8.92 -20.16 12.20
C ASN A 47 7.67 -19.35 11.80
N ARG A 48 6.51 -19.64 12.40
CA ARG A 48 5.28 -18.87 12.13
C ARG A 48 5.48 -17.39 12.45
N LEU A 49 4.77 -16.52 11.76
CA LEU A 49 4.75 -15.09 12.07
C LEU A 49 4.03 -14.87 13.41
N ARG A 50 4.63 -14.08 14.31
CA ARG A 50 4.13 -13.88 15.69
C ARG A 50 3.68 -12.46 15.98
N ALA A 51 4.02 -11.50 15.12
CA ALA A 51 3.64 -10.11 15.30
C ALA A 51 3.23 -9.49 13.96
N MET A 52 2.28 -8.55 14.02
CA MET A 52 1.85 -7.74 12.91
C MET A 52 2.00 -6.26 13.23
N TRP A 53 2.53 -5.51 12.26
CA TRP A 53 2.51 -4.06 12.25
C TRP A 53 1.79 -3.61 10.98
N ILE A 54 0.66 -2.91 11.15
CA ILE A 54 -0.21 -2.51 10.05
C ILE A 54 -0.30 -0.99 10.07
N ASP A 55 0.11 -0.36 8.99
CA ASP A 55 0.08 1.10 8.83
C ASP A 55 -0.79 1.47 7.63
N SER A 56 -1.76 2.37 7.85
CA SER A 56 -2.58 3.01 6.82
C SER A 56 -3.23 1.99 5.87
N SER A 57 -3.72 0.88 6.42
CA SER A 57 -4.28 -0.25 5.69
C SER A 57 -5.33 -0.99 6.51
N ASN A 58 -6.35 -1.51 5.85
CA ASN A 58 -7.45 -2.23 6.49
C ASN A 58 -7.57 -3.70 6.01
N PRO A 59 -6.54 -4.55 6.17
CA PRO A 59 -6.54 -5.92 5.66
C PRO A 59 -7.62 -6.83 6.26
N ALA A 60 -8.12 -6.53 7.47
CA ALA A 60 -9.25 -7.26 8.06
C ALA A 60 -10.59 -7.04 7.31
N HIS A 61 -10.61 -6.16 6.32
CA HIS A 61 -11.73 -5.91 5.42
C HIS A 61 -11.32 -6.05 3.94
N SER A 62 -10.09 -5.65 3.60
CA SER A 62 -9.61 -5.57 2.22
C SER A 62 -9.04 -6.87 1.67
N LEU A 63 -8.70 -7.86 2.51
CA LEU A 63 -8.20 -9.15 2.06
C LEU A 63 -9.30 -10.20 1.99
N PRO A 64 -9.22 -11.16 1.05
CA PRO A 64 -10.17 -12.28 0.98
C PRO A 64 -10.17 -13.07 2.28
N GLN A 65 -11.26 -13.80 2.54
CA GLN A 65 -11.42 -14.54 3.80
C GLN A 65 -11.15 -13.65 5.02
N SER A 66 -11.66 -12.41 4.99
CA SER A 66 -11.43 -11.38 6.03
C SER A 66 -11.67 -11.88 7.46
N THR A 67 -12.63 -12.79 7.69
CA THR A 67 -12.82 -13.46 8.99
C THR A 67 -11.59 -14.25 9.46
N ARG A 68 -10.94 -15.00 8.56
CA ARG A 68 -9.71 -15.75 8.84
C ARG A 68 -8.55 -14.80 9.11
N PHE A 69 -8.46 -13.68 8.38
CA PHE A 69 -7.46 -12.65 8.65
C PHE A 69 -7.61 -12.05 10.07
N LYS A 70 -8.84 -11.72 10.48
CA LYS A 70 -9.14 -11.26 11.85
C LYS A 70 -8.72 -12.28 12.91
N GLN A 71 -8.90 -13.58 12.64
CA GLN A 71 -8.41 -14.64 13.53
C GLN A 71 -6.88 -14.65 13.63
N ALA A 72 -6.17 -14.52 12.50
CA ALA A 72 -4.72 -14.45 12.48
C ALA A 72 -4.18 -13.26 13.29
N MET A 73 -4.78 -12.07 13.14
CA MET A 73 -4.42 -10.89 13.95
C MET A 73 -4.52 -11.16 15.45
N ARG A 74 -5.63 -11.77 15.91
CA ARG A 74 -5.85 -12.09 17.33
C ARG A 74 -5.00 -13.25 17.85
N ALA A 75 -4.41 -14.05 16.96
CA ALA A 75 -3.53 -15.16 17.32
C ALA A 75 -2.06 -14.74 17.41
N CYS A 76 -1.69 -13.59 16.83
CA CYS A 76 -0.39 -12.99 17.04
C CYS A 76 -0.19 -12.59 18.51
N GLU A 77 1.05 -12.54 18.94
CA GLU A 77 1.46 -12.09 20.27
C GLU A 77 1.46 -10.57 20.39
N LEU A 78 1.52 -9.89 19.25
CA LEU A 78 1.44 -8.45 19.16
C LEU A 78 0.89 -8.06 17.78
N THR A 79 -0.23 -7.35 17.78
CA THR A 79 -0.74 -6.66 16.60
C THR A 79 -0.87 -5.18 16.91
N VAL A 80 -0.16 -4.36 16.15
CA VAL A 80 -0.20 -2.90 16.24
C VAL A 80 -0.77 -2.32 14.95
N VAL A 81 -1.72 -1.39 15.09
CA VAL A 81 -2.32 -0.66 13.98
C VAL A 81 -2.03 0.82 14.11
N VAL A 82 -1.41 1.41 13.08
CA VAL A 82 -1.21 2.84 12.91
C VAL A 82 -2.20 3.32 11.86
N ASP A 83 -3.20 4.12 12.25
CA ASP A 83 -4.29 4.50 11.36
C ASP A 83 -4.90 5.84 11.77
N VAL A 84 -5.51 6.52 10.80
CA VAL A 84 -6.25 7.78 10.98
C VAL A 84 -7.68 7.54 11.47
N ALA A 85 -8.17 6.29 11.37
CA ALA A 85 -9.50 5.89 11.80
C ALA A 85 -9.48 4.59 12.62
N PHE A 86 -10.50 4.39 13.47
CA PHE A 86 -10.69 3.15 14.21
C PHE A 86 -11.37 2.09 13.32
N THR A 87 -10.60 1.56 12.37
CA THR A 87 -11.05 0.64 11.30
C THR A 87 -11.44 -0.76 11.79
N GLU A 88 -11.98 -1.61 10.90
CA GLU A 88 -12.19 -3.05 11.14
C GLU A 88 -10.90 -3.73 11.61
N THR A 89 -9.77 -3.33 11.03
CA THR A 89 -8.44 -3.82 11.37
C THR A 89 -7.98 -3.28 12.73
N ALA A 90 -8.11 -1.98 12.98
CA ALA A 90 -7.75 -1.38 14.27
C ALA A 90 -8.47 -2.05 15.44
N ARG A 91 -9.74 -2.43 15.25
CA ARG A 91 -10.55 -3.14 16.25
C ARG A 91 -10.06 -4.56 16.60
N GLN A 92 -9.16 -5.14 15.81
CA GLN A 92 -8.55 -6.44 16.11
C GLN A 92 -7.17 -6.32 16.77
N ALA A 93 -6.61 -5.11 16.87
CA ALA A 93 -5.25 -4.88 17.34
C ALA A 93 -5.16 -4.85 18.87
N ASP A 94 -3.99 -5.21 19.40
CA ASP A 94 -3.66 -5.03 20.81
C ASP A 94 -3.41 -3.54 21.12
N TYR A 95 -2.78 -2.83 20.18
CA TYR A 95 -2.53 -1.40 20.27
C TYR A 95 -2.95 -0.68 18.99
N VAL A 96 -3.63 0.45 19.17
CA VAL A 96 -3.95 1.38 18.09
C VAL A 96 -3.21 2.68 18.34
N LEU A 97 -2.39 3.10 17.38
CA LEU A 97 -1.59 4.31 17.42
C LEU A 97 -2.22 5.33 16.46
N PRO A 98 -2.84 6.41 16.98
CA PRO A 98 -3.60 7.34 16.15
C PRO A 98 -2.68 8.21 15.28
N ALA A 99 -2.79 8.03 13.97
CA ALA A 99 -2.04 8.81 12.99
C ALA A 99 -2.75 10.13 12.64
N SER A 100 -1.98 11.18 12.40
CA SER A 100 -2.50 12.42 11.82
C SER A 100 -2.90 12.21 10.36
N SER A 101 -3.97 12.87 9.91
CA SER A 101 -4.41 12.82 8.53
C SER A 101 -3.44 13.52 7.57
N GLN A 102 -3.58 13.27 6.26
CA GLN A 102 -2.79 13.93 5.20
C GLN A 102 -2.88 15.46 5.19
N PHE A 103 -3.89 16.04 5.83
CA PHE A 103 -4.07 17.50 5.93
C PHE A 103 -3.39 18.10 7.17
N GLU A 104 -2.93 17.27 8.10
CA GLU A 104 -2.39 17.67 9.40
C GLU A 104 -0.88 17.43 9.52
N LYS A 105 -0.24 16.92 8.46
CA LYS A 105 1.18 16.59 8.47
C LYS A 105 1.86 16.88 7.13
N TRP A 106 3.19 16.90 7.16
CA TRP A 106 4.02 16.94 5.97
C TRP A 106 3.96 15.59 5.25
N GLU A 107 3.53 15.58 3.99
CA GLU A 107 3.34 14.35 3.21
C GLU A 107 3.50 14.57 1.70
N CYS A 108 3.76 13.50 0.96
CA CYS A 108 3.84 13.50 -0.50
C CYS A 108 3.07 12.31 -1.08
N THR A 109 2.82 12.32 -2.40
CA THR A 109 2.25 11.17 -3.12
C THR A 109 3.35 10.50 -3.93
N PHE A 110 3.34 9.16 -3.99
CA PHE A 110 4.39 8.35 -4.65
C PHE A 110 4.02 7.83 -6.06
N PHE A 111 2.91 8.29 -6.66
CA PHE A 111 2.38 7.81 -7.95
C PHE A 111 2.41 8.86 -9.08
N ASN A 112 3.34 9.79 -8.99
CA ASN A 112 3.59 10.88 -9.92
C ASN A 112 4.75 10.51 -10.87
N PHE A 113 4.54 9.46 -11.68
CA PHE A 113 5.49 9.07 -12.72
C PHE A 113 5.09 9.75 -14.03
N GLU A 114 5.92 10.66 -14.50
CA GLU A 114 5.64 11.47 -15.67
C GLU A 114 6.85 11.46 -16.61
N PHE A 115 6.58 11.29 -17.90
CA PHE A 115 7.58 11.40 -18.94
C PHE A 115 7.17 12.54 -19.89
N PRO A 116 8.10 13.45 -20.28
CA PRO A 116 9.53 13.45 -20.01
C PRO A 116 9.98 14.13 -18.70
N ARG A 117 9.05 14.73 -17.95
CA ARG A 117 9.36 15.54 -16.76
C ARG A 117 8.78 14.88 -15.53
N ASN A 118 9.62 14.29 -14.68
CA ASN A 118 9.13 13.75 -13.40
C ASN A 118 9.07 14.89 -12.39
N SER A 119 7.92 15.03 -11.75
CA SER A 119 7.68 16.09 -10.77
C SER A 119 7.35 15.50 -9.41
N PHE A 120 7.81 16.11 -8.32
CA PHE A 120 7.56 15.70 -6.94
C PHE A 120 6.95 16.87 -6.15
N GLN A 121 5.89 16.61 -5.38
CA GLN A 121 5.27 17.62 -4.54
C GLN A 121 5.27 17.16 -3.08
N LEU A 122 5.97 17.92 -2.24
CA LEU A 122 5.82 17.86 -0.79
C LEU A 122 4.69 18.81 -0.38
N ARG A 123 3.70 18.29 0.34
CA ARG A 123 2.58 19.07 0.87
C ARG A 123 2.86 19.36 2.35
N ALA A 124 2.74 20.63 2.70
CA ALA A 124 2.72 21.06 4.10
C ALA A 124 1.34 20.80 4.72
N PRO A 125 1.25 20.69 6.07
CA PRO A 125 -0.03 20.65 6.75
C PRO A 125 -0.90 21.87 6.39
N LEU A 126 -2.19 21.63 6.19
CA LEU A 126 -3.22 22.65 5.99
C LEU A 126 -4.02 22.92 7.28
N LEU A 127 -4.01 21.95 8.20
CA LEU A 127 -4.73 21.96 9.47
C LEU A 127 -3.75 21.64 10.60
N GLU A 128 -4.08 22.10 11.81
CA GLU A 128 -3.38 21.64 13.01
C GLU A 128 -3.75 20.19 13.32
N PRO A 129 -2.79 19.34 13.73
CA PRO A 129 -3.08 17.99 14.18
C PRO A 129 -4.12 17.95 15.29
N ARG A 130 -5.06 17.01 15.18
CA ARG A 130 -5.98 16.68 16.27
C ARG A 130 -5.22 16.31 17.56
N PRO A 131 -5.75 16.69 18.74
CA PRO A 131 -5.15 16.28 20.01
C PRO A 131 -4.98 14.76 20.09
N GLY A 132 -3.78 14.31 20.44
CA GLY A 132 -3.44 12.89 20.61
C GLY A 132 -3.00 12.16 19.34
N THR A 133 -3.11 12.76 18.15
CA THR A 133 -2.58 12.15 16.91
C THR A 133 -1.12 12.54 16.70
N LEU A 134 -0.37 11.68 16.00
CA LEU A 134 1.03 11.93 15.62
C LEU A 134 1.23 11.63 14.14
N ALA A 135 2.15 12.35 13.49
CA ALA A 135 2.65 11.90 12.19
C ALA A 135 3.41 10.58 12.37
N GLU A 136 3.30 9.68 11.40
CA GLU A 136 3.87 8.32 11.49
C GLU A 136 5.38 8.34 11.77
N PRO A 137 6.21 9.21 11.15
CA PRO A 137 7.63 9.28 11.49
C PRO A 137 7.91 9.56 12.98
N GLU A 138 7.05 10.34 13.66
CA GLU A 138 7.17 10.57 15.11
C GLU A 138 6.80 9.31 15.91
N ILE A 139 5.76 8.58 15.48
CA ILE A 139 5.37 7.30 16.09
C ILE A 139 6.53 6.30 16.01
N TYR A 140 7.09 6.12 14.81
CA TYR A 140 8.22 5.23 14.59
C TYR A 140 9.47 5.67 15.35
N ALA A 141 9.76 6.98 15.39
CA ALA A 141 10.90 7.50 16.11
C ALA A 141 10.82 7.24 17.62
N ARG A 142 9.63 7.33 18.23
CA ARG A 142 9.43 7.00 19.64
C ARG A 142 9.70 5.52 19.92
N VAL A 143 9.19 4.63 19.08
CA VAL A 143 9.44 3.19 19.21
C VAL A 143 10.93 2.89 19.06
N MET A 144 11.59 3.47 18.06
CA MET A 144 13.02 3.25 17.84
C MET A 144 13.91 3.81 18.96
N ARG A 145 13.53 4.93 19.58
CA ARG A 145 14.20 5.48 20.75
C ARG A 145 14.09 4.56 21.95
N GLU A 146 12.90 4.04 22.22
CA GLU A 146 12.66 3.11 23.33
C GLU A 146 13.41 1.79 23.14
N LEU A 147 13.51 1.31 21.89
CA LEU A 147 14.30 0.13 21.55
C LEU A 147 15.82 0.36 21.60
N GLY A 148 16.29 1.60 21.75
CA GLY A 148 17.71 1.94 21.67
C GLY A 148 18.33 1.58 20.31
N ALA A 149 17.54 1.69 19.23
CA ALA A 149 17.91 1.17 17.90
C ALA A 149 19.16 1.86 17.31
N VAL A 150 19.45 3.09 17.72
CA VAL A 150 20.66 3.83 17.37
C VAL A 150 21.22 4.48 18.63
N ASP A 151 22.54 4.38 18.81
CA ASP A 151 23.26 5.00 19.92
C ASP A 151 23.08 6.53 19.93
N GLU A 152 22.63 7.08 21.06
CA GLU A 152 22.43 8.52 21.25
C GLU A 152 23.74 9.29 21.04
N ALA A 153 24.89 8.71 21.40
CA ALA A 153 26.18 9.36 21.19
C ALA A 153 26.50 9.53 19.69
N LEU A 154 26.01 8.64 18.82
CA LEU A 154 26.10 8.82 17.37
C LEU A 154 25.21 9.97 16.91
N LEU A 155 23.96 10.02 17.38
CA LEU A 155 23.02 11.10 17.04
C LEU A 155 23.59 12.47 17.46
N ASP A 156 24.19 12.57 18.65
CA ASP A 156 24.82 13.80 19.13
C ASP A 156 26.04 14.23 18.31
N ARG A 157 26.87 13.28 17.86
CA ARG A 157 27.97 13.58 16.93
C ARG A 157 27.44 14.13 15.61
N LEU A 158 26.36 13.55 15.07
CA LEU A 158 25.73 14.01 13.83
C LEU A 158 25.10 15.41 14.00
N ARG A 159 24.35 15.65 15.09
CA ARG A 159 23.82 16.98 15.42
C ARG A 159 24.95 18.01 15.59
N THR A 160 26.07 17.62 16.19
CA THR A 160 27.26 18.46 16.32
C THR A 160 27.88 18.80 14.97
N ALA A 161 28.03 17.81 14.09
CA ALA A 161 28.50 18.03 12.73
C ALA A 161 27.56 18.96 11.94
N LEU A 162 26.24 18.81 12.12
CA LEU A 162 25.23 19.67 11.49
C LEU A 162 25.34 21.14 11.92
N ARG A 163 25.68 21.42 13.19
CA ARG A 163 25.96 22.80 13.65
C ARG A 163 27.14 23.45 12.91
N SER A 164 28.07 22.65 12.39
CA SER A 164 29.18 23.11 11.54
C SER A 164 28.81 23.22 10.06
N GLY A 165 27.57 22.88 9.68
CA GLY A 165 27.03 22.98 8.33
C GLY A 165 26.67 21.63 7.71
N ILE A 166 25.83 21.68 6.66
CA ILE A 166 25.29 20.49 6.00
C ILE A 166 26.36 19.61 5.34
N ASP A 167 27.50 20.19 4.93
CA ASP A 167 28.63 19.45 4.38
C ASP A 167 29.36 18.62 5.44
N ALA A 168 29.58 19.20 6.62
CA ALA A 168 30.15 18.48 7.75
C ALA A 168 29.21 17.36 8.20
N PHE A 169 27.89 17.62 8.22
CA PHE A 169 26.88 16.60 8.47
C PHE A 169 26.93 15.46 7.45
N ALA A 170 26.94 15.78 6.15
CA ALA A 170 26.97 14.77 5.09
C ALA A 170 28.21 13.87 5.21
N LEU A 171 29.37 14.47 5.44
CA LEU A 171 30.60 13.71 5.65
C LEU A 171 30.48 12.79 6.86
N ALA A 172 30.05 13.31 8.01
CA ALA A 172 29.90 12.51 9.24
C ALA A 172 28.87 11.37 9.07
N PHE A 173 27.73 11.66 8.45
CA PHE A 173 26.66 10.69 8.20
C PHE A 173 27.14 9.56 7.28
N PHE A 174 27.74 9.88 6.14
CA PHE A 174 28.24 8.86 5.22
C PHE A 174 29.44 8.10 5.77
N SER A 175 30.32 8.74 6.54
CA SER A 175 31.40 8.03 7.25
C SER A 175 30.84 7.04 8.28
N ALA A 176 29.82 7.43 9.04
CA ALA A 176 29.15 6.53 9.98
C ALA A 176 28.45 5.38 9.26
N ALA A 177 27.72 5.65 8.17
CA ALA A 177 27.07 4.62 7.35
C ALA A 177 28.07 3.68 6.65
N THR A 178 29.29 4.15 6.36
CA THR A 178 30.35 3.30 5.82
C THR A 178 30.91 2.37 6.90
N ALA A 179 31.07 2.87 8.13
CA ALA A 179 31.54 2.08 9.26
C ALA A 179 30.49 1.05 9.74
N ASP A 180 29.22 1.43 9.70
CA ASP A 180 28.08 0.57 10.02
C ASP A 180 27.00 0.65 8.92
N PRO A 181 27.01 -0.30 7.97
CA PRO A 181 26.01 -0.36 6.90
C PRO A 181 24.57 -0.54 7.39
N THR A 182 24.35 -0.99 8.63
CA THR A 182 22.99 -1.12 9.18
C THR A 182 22.33 0.24 9.38
N LEU A 183 23.12 1.30 9.57
CA LEU A 183 22.64 2.68 9.69
C LEU A 183 21.85 3.12 8.46
N MET A 184 22.21 2.65 7.26
CA MET A 184 21.45 2.96 6.03
C MET A 184 20.03 2.39 6.06
N ARG A 185 19.79 1.28 6.75
CA ARG A 185 18.44 0.73 6.96
C ARG A 185 17.61 1.56 7.92
N MET A 186 18.26 2.40 8.74
CA MET A 186 17.66 3.30 9.73
C MET A 186 17.83 4.78 9.36
N ALA A 187 18.23 5.08 8.11
CA ALA A 187 18.55 6.43 7.68
C ALA A 187 17.37 7.40 7.87
N GLY A 188 16.13 6.95 7.64
CA GLY A 188 14.93 7.74 7.89
C GLY A 188 14.84 8.23 9.34
N TYR A 189 15.05 7.33 10.31
CA TYR A 189 15.06 7.68 11.74
C TYR A 189 16.24 8.60 12.11
N VAL A 190 17.44 8.29 11.63
CA VAL A 190 18.63 9.10 11.93
C VAL A 190 18.47 10.52 11.40
N LEU A 191 17.99 10.68 10.16
CA LEU A 191 17.71 11.98 9.56
C LEU A 191 16.59 12.70 10.34
N TYR A 192 15.55 11.98 10.74
CA TYR A 192 14.45 12.53 11.55
C TYR A 192 14.90 13.04 12.94
N GLU A 193 15.84 12.36 13.59
CA GLU A 193 16.38 12.73 14.91
C GLU A 193 17.50 13.79 14.87
N THR A 194 18.13 13.99 13.71
CA THR A 194 19.31 14.87 13.58
C THR A 194 19.04 16.10 12.72
N LEU A 195 18.71 15.91 11.44
CA LEU A 195 18.42 16.99 10.49
C LEU A 195 16.99 17.53 10.67
N GLY A 196 16.03 16.66 10.92
CA GLY A 196 14.61 17.02 11.01
C GLY A 196 14.31 18.19 11.95
N PRO A 197 14.85 18.25 13.19
CA PRO A 197 14.58 19.34 14.12
C PRO A 197 15.05 20.72 13.64
N THR A 198 15.93 20.79 12.64
CA THR A 198 16.43 22.05 12.08
C THR A 198 15.66 22.52 10.85
N LEU A 199 14.68 21.74 10.37
CA LEU A 199 13.90 22.10 9.19
C LEU A 199 12.83 23.16 9.54
N PRO A 200 12.55 24.12 8.64
CA PRO A 200 11.56 25.16 8.85
C PRO A 200 10.14 24.58 9.00
N ASP A 201 9.23 25.36 9.57
CA ASP A 201 7.79 25.08 9.62
C ASP A 201 7.43 23.70 10.22
N GLY A 202 8.26 23.19 11.13
CA GLY A 202 8.08 21.88 11.73
C GLY A 202 8.18 20.72 10.73
N ALA A 203 8.85 20.90 9.59
CA ALA A 203 8.98 19.91 8.50
C ALA A 203 9.87 18.71 8.82
N ARG A 204 9.93 18.30 10.09
CA ARG A 204 10.79 17.23 10.60
C ARG A 204 10.65 15.93 9.80
N SER A 205 9.42 15.55 9.43
CA SER A 205 9.12 14.36 8.61
C SER A 205 9.73 14.40 7.20
N ALA A 206 10.04 15.59 6.67
CA ALA A 206 10.66 15.74 5.35
C ALA A 206 12.16 15.46 5.35
N ALA A 207 12.81 15.26 6.50
CA ALA A 207 14.26 15.07 6.58
C ALA A 207 14.79 13.90 5.73
N VAL A 208 13.99 12.84 5.56
CA VAL A 208 14.34 11.70 4.70
C VAL A 208 14.53 12.11 3.23
N LEU A 209 13.85 13.17 2.79
CA LEU A 209 13.95 13.66 1.41
C LEU A 209 15.31 14.29 1.11
N TRP A 210 16.06 14.72 2.11
CA TRP A 210 17.44 15.17 1.92
C TRP A 210 18.31 14.03 1.39
N GLY A 211 18.22 12.86 2.03
CA GLY A 211 18.89 11.65 1.56
C GLY A 211 18.41 11.27 0.16
N ALA A 212 17.10 11.23 -0.07
CA ALA A 212 16.53 10.88 -1.37
C ALA A 212 16.99 11.80 -2.50
N ALA A 213 17.04 13.11 -2.27
CA ALA A 213 17.49 14.11 -3.25
C ALA A 213 18.98 13.95 -3.60
N LEU A 214 19.83 13.69 -2.59
CA LEU A 214 21.25 13.39 -2.83
C LEU A 214 21.43 12.12 -3.67
N LEU A 215 20.72 11.05 -3.32
CA LEU A 215 20.82 9.78 -4.04
C LEU A 215 20.30 9.90 -5.48
N CYS A 216 19.20 10.64 -5.69
CA CYS A 216 18.68 10.93 -7.02
C CYS A 216 19.70 11.68 -7.89
N ALA A 217 20.29 12.76 -7.36
CA ALA A 217 21.31 13.53 -8.06
C ALA A 217 22.57 12.72 -8.39
N LEU A 218 22.99 11.81 -7.50
CA LEU A 218 24.13 10.93 -7.73
C LEU A 218 23.83 9.84 -8.76
N GLN A 219 22.61 9.33 -8.79
CA GLN A 219 22.19 8.25 -9.68
C GLN A 219 21.86 8.74 -11.09
N TYR A 220 21.28 9.93 -11.21
CA TYR A 220 20.79 10.50 -12.48
C TYR A 220 21.34 11.91 -12.73
N PRO A 221 22.67 12.12 -12.71
CA PRO A 221 23.27 13.46 -12.70
C PRO A 221 22.86 14.29 -13.92
N GLU A 222 22.80 13.70 -15.11
CA GLU A 222 22.42 14.43 -16.32
C GLU A 222 20.93 14.78 -16.34
N SER A 223 20.05 13.87 -15.92
CA SER A 223 18.60 14.11 -15.89
C SER A 223 18.21 15.16 -14.85
N VAL A 224 18.89 15.16 -13.71
CA VAL A 224 18.73 16.16 -12.64
C VAL A 224 19.30 17.52 -13.06
N ALA A 225 20.44 17.55 -13.76
CA ALA A 225 20.98 18.77 -14.35
C ALA A 225 20.04 19.38 -15.40
N ARG A 226 19.42 18.56 -16.26
CA ARG A 226 18.40 19.02 -17.22
C ARG A 226 17.15 19.58 -16.55
N ALA A 227 16.87 19.17 -15.31
CA ALA A 227 15.79 19.73 -14.49
C ALA A 227 16.16 21.07 -13.81
N GLY A 228 17.40 21.56 -14.01
CA GLY A 228 17.89 22.83 -13.45
C GLY A 228 18.71 22.68 -12.18
N PHE A 229 19.02 21.45 -11.76
CA PHE A 229 19.82 21.15 -10.58
C PHE A 229 21.19 20.62 -10.99
N ASP A 230 22.13 21.53 -11.22
CA ASP A 230 23.51 21.24 -11.59
C ASP A 230 24.50 21.78 -10.53
N GLY A 231 25.77 21.42 -10.69
CA GLY A 231 26.84 21.84 -9.79
C GLY A 231 27.77 20.69 -9.36
N PRO A 232 28.87 21.02 -8.67
CA PRO A 232 29.85 20.03 -8.24
C PRO A 232 29.38 19.22 -7.02
N GLY A 233 29.85 17.98 -6.93
CA GLY A 233 29.71 17.17 -5.72
C GLY A 233 28.24 16.91 -5.34
N LEU A 234 27.87 17.31 -4.12
CA LEU A 234 26.52 17.10 -3.58
C LEU A 234 25.57 18.28 -3.84
N GLU A 235 26.05 19.36 -4.47
CA GLU A 235 25.28 20.59 -4.67
C GLU A 235 23.96 20.39 -5.42
N PRO A 236 23.89 19.59 -6.51
CA PRO A 236 22.63 19.32 -7.20
C PRO A 236 21.55 18.75 -6.27
N GLY A 237 21.90 17.77 -5.44
CA GLY A 237 20.95 17.13 -4.53
C GLY A 237 20.52 18.02 -3.37
N LYS A 238 21.42 18.88 -2.86
CA LYS A 238 21.07 19.89 -1.85
C LYS A 238 20.09 20.92 -2.41
N ARG A 239 20.37 21.47 -3.60
CA ARG A 239 19.48 22.41 -4.29
C ARG A 239 18.12 21.79 -4.58
N LEU A 240 18.10 20.51 -4.97
CA LEU A 240 16.86 19.76 -5.19
C LEU A 240 16.06 19.59 -3.89
N PHE A 241 16.71 19.22 -2.78
CA PHE A 241 16.04 19.13 -1.47
C PHE A 241 15.47 20.48 -1.04
N ASP A 242 16.24 21.56 -1.16
CA ASP A 242 15.79 22.91 -0.81
C ASP A 242 14.59 23.35 -1.66
N ALA A 243 14.58 23.02 -2.96
CA ALA A 243 13.43 23.27 -3.84
C ALA A 243 12.20 22.48 -3.39
N ILE A 244 12.33 21.16 -3.15
CA ILE A 244 11.24 20.30 -2.68
C ILE A 244 10.63 20.82 -1.37
N LEU A 245 11.46 21.32 -0.46
CA LEU A 245 11.02 21.80 0.85
C LEU A 245 10.28 23.14 0.77
N ARG A 246 10.71 24.04 -0.14
CA ARG A 246 10.19 25.42 -0.23
C ARG A 246 9.05 25.57 -1.21
N GLU A 247 9.08 24.87 -2.34
CA GLU A 247 8.11 25.04 -3.41
C GLU A 247 6.77 24.39 -3.07
N ARG A 248 5.69 25.15 -3.24
CA ARG A 248 4.31 24.66 -3.01
C ARG A 248 3.66 24.11 -4.29
N ALA A 249 4.13 24.56 -5.46
CA ALA A 249 3.87 23.93 -6.74
C ALA A 249 4.93 22.81 -6.94
N GLY A 250 4.54 21.64 -7.45
CA GLY A 250 5.47 20.50 -7.54
C GLY A 250 6.77 20.82 -8.28
N VAL A 251 7.87 20.20 -7.84
CA VAL A 251 9.23 20.39 -8.35
C VAL A 251 9.53 19.33 -9.42
N THR A 252 9.81 19.75 -10.65
CA THR A 252 10.38 18.84 -11.65
C THR A 252 11.80 18.47 -11.25
N PHE A 253 12.05 17.20 -10.89
CA PHE A 253 13.34 16.76 -10.34
C PHE A 253 14.20 16.00 -11.36
N THR A 254 13.61 15.49 -12.44
CA THR A 254 14.35 14.96 -13.60
C THR A 254 13.66 15.32 -14.91
N VAL A 255 14.47 15.52 -15.95
CA VAL A 255 14.01 15.70 -17.33
C VAL A 255 14.76 14.75 -18.25
N ASP A 256 14.04 13.95 -19.03
CA ASP A 256 14.60 13.02 -19.99
C ASP A 256 14.10 13.23 -21.41
N GLU A 257 14.73 12.54 -22.36
CA GLU A 257 14.31 12.47 -23.75
C GLU A 257 14.10 10.99 -24.11
N TRP A 258 13.38 10.73 -25.20
CA TRP A 258 13.07 9.34 -25.62
C TRP A 258 14.32 8.49 -25.84
N ARG A 259 15.45 9.10 -26.22
CA ARG A 259 16.73 8.39 -26.35
C ARG A 259 17.25 7.83 -25.02
N HIS A 260 16.96 8.48 -23.88
CA HIS A 260 17.40 8.02 -22.55
C HIS A 260 16.50 6.91 -21.99
N ALA A 261 15.36 6.59 -22.62
CA ALA A 261 14.48 5.52 -22.15
C ALA A 261 15.20 4.16 -22.06
N TRP A 262 16.19 3.94 -22.92
CA TRP A 262 17.03 2.74 -22.93
C TRP A 262 18.00 2.66 -21.73
N ASP A 263 18.38 3.79 -21.12
CA ASP A 263 19.26 3.81 -19.94
C ASP A 263 18.56 3.18 -18.72
N TYR A 264 17.22 3.09 -18.74
CA TYR A 264 16.41 2.47 -17.71
C TYR A 264 16.26 0.95 -17.87
N VAL A 265 16.69 0.37 -19.00
CA VAL A 265 16.71 -1.09 -19.20
C VAL A 265 17.95 -1.67 -18.52
N ARG A 266 17.77 -2.14 -17.28
CA ARG A 266 18.86 -2.59 -16.40
C ARG A 266 19.52 -3.92 -16.79
N ARG A 267 19.26 -4.44 -17.98
CA ARG A 267 19.89 -5.69 -18.45
C ARG A 267 21.21 -5.36 -19.15
N ASP A 268 22.20 -6.21 -18.93
CA ASP A 268 23.53 -6.06 -19.54
C ASP A 268 23.49 -6.00 -21.08
N ASP A 269 22.46 -6.61 -21.69
CA ASP A 269 22.23 -6.61 -23.14
C ASP A 269 21.37 -5.44 -23.65
N ASN A 270 20.87 -4.57 -22.76
CA ASN A 270 19.96 -3.47 -23.06
C ASN A 270 18.73 -3.90 -23.90
N ARG A 271 18.18 -5.08 -23.62
CA ARG A 271 17.01 -5.64 -24.32
C ARG A 271 15.90 -6.00 -23.34
N PHE A 272 14.67 -6.09 -23.83
CA PHE A 272 13.54 -6.59 -23.04
C PHE A 272 13.50 -8.11 -23.01
N THR A 273 13.15 -8.68 -21.86
CA THR A 273 12.85 -10.11 -21.73
C THR A 273 11.44 -10.37 -22.26
N VAL A 274 11.35 -10.89 -23.48
CA VAL A 274 10.07 -11.26 -24.11
C VAL A 274 9.62 -12.66 -23.69
N ALA A 275 10.56 -13.60 -23.55
CA ALA A 275 10.29 -14.96 -23.13
C ALA A 275 10.67 -15.14 -21.65
N ILE A 276 9.65 -15.15 -20.78
CA ILE A 276 9.82 -15.45 -19.35
C ILE A 276 9.68 -16.96 -19.18
N GLY A 277 10.80 -17.64 -18.91
CA GLY A 277 10.88 -19.11 -18.91
C GLY A 277 9.81 -19.79 -18.06
N GLU A 278 9.49 -19.23 -16.89
CA GLU A 278 8.46 -19.73 -15.97
C GLU A 278 7.04 -19.66 -16.53
N LEU A 279 6.77 -18.71 -17.44
CA LEU A 279 5.46 -18.53 -18.07
C LEU A 279 5.27 -19.39 -19.32
N LEU A 280 6.35 -19.86 -19.95
CA LEU A 280 6.28 -20.61 -21.20
C LEU A 280 5.52 -21.94 -21.08
N PRO A 281 5.71 -22.75 -20.02
CA PRO A 281 4.90 -23.95 -19.82
C PRO A 281 3.40 -23.63 -19.68
N LEU A 282 3.05 -22.64 -18.84
CA LEU A 282 1.65 -22.24 -18.63
C LEU A 282 0.99 -21.74 -19.91
N LEU A 283 1.74 -21.00 -20.74
CA LEU A 283 1.24 -20.54 -22.04
C LEU A 283 0.89 -21.71 -22.97
N ARG A 284 1.66 -22.82 -22.92
CA ARG A 284 1.38 -24.02 -23.72
C ARG A 284 0.15 -24.77 -23.24
N GLU A 285 -0.10 -24.75 -21.93
CA GLU A 285 -1.24 -25.43 -21.29
C GLU A 285 -2.54 -24.62 -21.36
N LEU A 286 -2.49 -23.34 -21.74
CA LEU A 286 -3.66 -22.45 -21.73
C LEU A 286 -4.82 -22.95 -22.60
N GLY A 287 -4.54 -23.69 -23.68
CA GLY A 287 -5.58 -24.26 -24.55
C GLY A 287 -6.39 -25.38 -23.91
N ASP A 288 -5.81 -26.07 -22.92
CA ASP A 288 -6.42 -27.18 -22.20
C ASP A 288 -6.93 -26.77 -20.80
N ALA A 289 -6.67 -25.53 -20.40
CA ALA A 289 -7.06 -25.02 -19.08
C ALA A 289 -8.57 -24.87 -18.95
N GLU A 290 -9.10 -25.19 -17.76
CA GLU A 290 -10.51 -25.00 -17.43
C GLU A 290 -10.91 -23.52 -17.63
N SER A 291 -11.93 -23.30 -18.46
CA SER A 291 -12.36 -21.96 -18.84
C SER A 291 -13.52 -21.45 -17.99
N SER A 292 -14.17 -22.33 -17.22
CA SER A 292 -15.25 -21.98 -16.32
C SER A 292 -15.14 -22.68 -14.97
N TRP A 293 -15.25 -21.91 -13.89
CA TRP A 293 -15.20 -22.43 -12.52
C TRP A 293 -16.55 -22.34 -11.81
N THR A 294 -17.61 -21.95 -12.53
CA THR A 294 -18.99 -22.06 -12.06
C THR A 294 -19.45 -23.51 -12.00
N THR A 295 -20.42 -23.78 -11.15
CA THR A 295 -21.03 -25.11 -10.98
C THR A 295 -22.56 -24.98 -11.01
N GLU A 296 -23.28 -26.11 -10.96
CA GLU A 296 -24.74 -26.08 -10.76
C GLU A 296 -25.11 -25.40 -9.44
N GLU A 297 -24.29 -25.56 -8.40
CA GLU A 297 -24.49 -24.91 -7.10
C GLU A 297 -24.19 -23.41 -7.14
N PHE A 298 -23.15 -23.01 -7.88
CA PHE A 298 -22.70 -21.61 -8.02
C PHE A 298 -22.68 -21.19 -9.51
N PRO A 299 -23.86 -20.96 -10.12
CA PRO A 299 -23.97 -20.79 -11.57
C PRO A 299 -23.60 -19.39 -12.07
N PHE A 300 -23.34 -18.42 -11.19
CA PHE A 300 -22.96 -17.06 -11.54
C PHE A 300 -21.49 -16.78 -11.30
N VAL A 301 -20.94 -15.83 -12.04
CA VAL A 301 -19.62 -15.24 -11.76
C VAL A 301 -19.81 -13.86 -11.13
N LEU A 302 -19.39 -13.70 -9.88
CA LEU A 302 -19.27 -12.41 -9.21
C LEU A 302 -17.93 -11.75 -9.58
N SER A 303 -18.02 -10.55 -10.15
CA SER A 303 -16.93 -9.59 -10.22
C SER A 303 -16.91 -8.76 -8.93
N ALA A 304 -16.08 -9.18 -7.99
CA ALA A 304 -15.85 -8.52 -6.71
C ALA A 304 -14.88 -7.34 -6.90
N GLY A 305 -15.33 -6.13 -6.55
CA GLY A 305 -14.48 -4.95 -6.52
C GLY A 305 -14.55 -4.07 -7.76
N GLU A 306 -15.74 -3.86 -8.32
CA GLU A 306 -15.98 -2.83 -9.34
C GLU A 306 -15.65 -1.43 -8.80
N ARG A 307 -15.10 -0.56 -9.65
CA ARG A 307 -14.89 0.86 -9.32
C ARG A 307 -16.08 1.67 -9.84
N ARG A 308 -16.70 2.46 -8.97
CA ARG A 308 -17.78 3.40 -9.28
C ARG A 308 -17.37 4.82 -8.89
N SER A 309 -18.13 5.81 -9.33
CA SER A 309 -17.84 7.24 -9.09
C SER A 309 -17.67 7.62 -7.62
N PHE A 310 -18.22 6.83 -6.68
CA PHE A 310 -18.11 7.06 -5.24
C PHE A 310 -17.38 5.93 -4.48
N THR A 311 -16.63 5.06 -5.18
CA THR A 311 -15.77 4.07 -4.53
C THR A 311 -14.35 4.62 -4.38
N ALA A 312 -13.80 4.58 -3.18
CA ALA A 312 -12.44 5.04 -2.89
C ALA A 312 -11.75 4.10 -1.89
N ASN A 313 -11.66 2.80 -2.23
CA ASN A 313 -11.30 1.75 -1.26
C ASN A 313 -12.15 1.92 0.01
N ASP A 314 -11.52 1.85 1.17
CA ASP A 314 -12.04 2.03 2.53
C ASP A 314 -11.87 3.46 3.09
N ILE A 315 -11.43 4.42 2.25
CA ILE A 315 -11.13 5.79 2.67
C ILE A 315 -12.40 6.55 3.05
N ILE A 316 -13.50 6.33 2.31
CA ILE A 316 -14.79 7.01 2.52
C ILE A 316 -15.75 6.04 3.20
N ARG A 317 -15.98 6.26 4.49
CA ARG A 317 -16.79 5.37 5.34
C ARG A 317 -18.25 5.82 5.47
N ASP A 318 -18.47 7.13 5.58
CA ASP A 318 -19.82 7.70 5.68
C ASP A 318 -20.53 7.62 4.30
N PRO A 319 -21.66 6.90 4.20
CA PRO A 319 -22.42 6.80 2.95
C PRO A 319 -23.04 8.12 2.49
N SER A 320 -23.17 9.14 3.37
CA SER A 320 -23.75 10.44 3.04
C SER A 320 -22.98 11.18 1.91
N TRP A 321 -21.70 10.84 1.73
CA TRP A 321 -20.88 11.36 0.64
C TRP A 321 -21.34 10.87 -0.76
N ARG A 322 -22.07 9.76 -0.80
CA ARG A 322 -22.50 9.09 -2.03
C ARG A 322 -23.81 9.68 -2.50
N ARG A 323 -23.78 10.44 -3.59
CA ARG A 323 -24.99 11.07 -4.15
C ARG A 323 -25.95 10.08 -4.82
N ARG A 324 -25.45 8.89 -5.18
CA ARG A 324 -26.21 7.78 -5.76
C ARG A 324 -25.63 6.49 -5.20
N ASP A 325 -26.45 5.44 -5.16
CA ASP A 325 -26.00 4.09 -4.84
C ASP A 325 -25.26 4.01 -3.48
N ALA A 326 -25.92 4.50 -2.43
CA ALA A 326 -25.31 4.60 -1.10
C ALA A 326 -24.95 3.22 -0.52
N GLY A 327 -25.77 2.20 -0.81
CA GLY A 327 -25.56 0.80 -0.40
C GLY A 327 -24.69 -0.02 -1.35
N GLY A 328 -24.40 0.46 -2.56
CA GLY A 328 -23.60 -0.28 -3.55
C GLY A 328 -24.27 -1.53 -4.06
N ALA A 329 -25.39 -1.35 -4.77
CA ALA A 329 -26.21 -2.43 -5.27
C ALA A 329 -25.41 -3.41 -6.15
N LEU A 330 -25.77 -4.70 -6.03
CA LEU A 330 -25.34 -5.76 -6.93
C LEU A 330 -25.90 -5.47 -8.33
N ARG A 331 -25.02 -5.36 -9.31
CA ARG A 331 -25.43 -5.23 -10.71
C ARG A 331 -25.73 -6.59 -11.31
N ILE A 332 -26.90 -6.70 -11.94
CA ILE A 332 -27.35 -7.92 -12.61
C ILE A 332 -27.99 -7.60 -13.97
N SER A 333 -27.86 -8.53 -14.92
CA SER A 333 -28.48 -8.40 -16.24
C SER A 333 -30.02 -8.45 -16.16
N PRO A 334 -30.76 -7.77 -17.05
CA PRO A 334 -32.21 -7.87 -17.11
C PRO A 334 -32.70 -9.30 -17.36
N ALA A 335 -31.93 -10.11 -18.09
CA ALA A 335 -32.27 -11.50 -18.37
C ALA A 335 -32.20 -12.37 -17.11
N ASP A 336 -31.15 -12.24 -16.31
CA ASP A 336 -31.03 -13.00 -15.06
C ASP A 336 -31.97 -12.50 -13.98
N ALA A 337 -32.20 -11.19 -13.88
CA ALA A 337 -33.20 -10.65 -12.96
C ALA A 337 -34.58 -11.25 -13.23
N ARG A 338 -35.01 -11.30 -14.50
CA ARG A 338 -36.26 -11.99 -14.89
C ARG A 338 -36.24 -13.48 -14.57
N ARG A 339 -35.13 -14.17 -14.85
CA ARG A 339 -34.98 -15.61 -14.58
C ARG A 339 -35.09 -15.92 -13.08
N LEU A 340 -34.57 -15.04 -12.23
CA LEU A 340 -34.57 -15.18 -10.77
C LEU A 340 -35.81 -14.56 -10.10
N GLY A 341 -36.67 -13.87 -10.84
CA GLY A 341 -37.83 -13.17 -10.29
C GLY A 341 -37.48 -11.95 -9.44
N ILE A 342 -36.33 -11.32 -9.68
CA ILE A 342 -35.89 -10.12 -8.95
C ILE A 342 -36.48 -8.87 -9.64
N ALA A 343 -37.24 -8.09 -8.87
CA ALA A 343 -37.81 -6.82 -9.32
C ALA A 343 -36.76 -5.70 -9.35
N ALA A 344 -37.08 -4.60 -10.05
CA ALA A 344 -36.30 -3.36 -9.93
C ALA A 344 -36.30 -2.88 -8.47
N ASP A 345 -35.13 -2.44 -7.98
CA ASP A 345 -34.89 -2.07 -6.58
C ASP A 345 -35.18 -3.20 -5.57
N GLY A 346 -35.25 -4.45 -6.05
CA GLY A 346 -35.39 -5.63 -5.22
C GLY A 346 -34.11 -5.98 -4.47
N ARG A 347 -34.22 -6.93 -3.55
CA ARG A 347 -33.07 -7.49 -2.83
C ARG A 347 -32.77 -8.88 -3.33
N ALA A 348 -31.51 -9.28 -3.20
CA ALA A 348 -31.06 -10.63 -3.46
C ALA A 348 -30.16 -11.12 -2.32
N ARG A 349 -30.10 -12.43 -2.15
CA ARG A 349 -29.06 -13.11 -1.39
C ARG A 349 -28.00 -13.61 -2.35
N ILE A 350 -26.76 -13.20 -2.12
CA ILE A 350 -25.59 -13.73 -2.81
C ILE A 350 -24.86 -14.70 -1.87
N THR A 351 -24.58 -15.90 -2.37
CA THR A 351 -23.82 -16.93 -1.64
C THR A 351 -22.66 -17.42 -2.47
N THR A 352 -21.50 -17.57 -1.86
CA THR A 352 -20.27 -18.11 -2.42
C THR A 352 -19.74 -19.21 -1.50
N GLU A 353 -18.66 -19.90 -1.87
CA GLU A 353 -18.00 -20.82 -0.94
C GLU A 353 -17.42 -20.11 0.31
N ALA A 354 -17.15 -18.80 0.23
CA ALA A 354 -16.54 -18.04 1.32
C ALA A 354 -17.57 -17.45 2.30
N GLY A 355 -18.80 -17.15 1.83
CA GLY A 355 -19.80 -16.49 2.66
C GLY A 355 -21.10 -16.16 1.93
N THR A 356 -22.04 -15.57 2.68
CA THR A 356 -23.34 -15.12 2.17
C THR A 356 -23.64 -13.68 2.61
N ALA A 357 -24.36 -12.93 1.79
CA ALA A 357 -24.79 -11.56 2.10
C ALA A 357 -26.13 -11.24 1.43
N GLU A 358 -26.90 -10.34 2.04
CA GLU A 358 -28.06 -9.70 1.40
C GLU A 358 -27.62 -8.39 0.73
N VAL A 359 -28.08 -8.16 -0.49
CA VAL A 359 -27.69 -7.04 -1.34
C VAL A 359 -28.91 -6.39 -1.97
N ASP A 360 -28.89 -5.06 -2.08
CA ASP A 360 -29.77 -4.35 -3.00
C ASP A 360 -29.36 -4.66 -4.44
N VAL A 361 -30.31 -4.64 -5.38
CA VAL A 361 -30.06 -5.01 -6.77
C VAL A 361 -30.31 -3.84 -7.72
N GLU A 362 -29.32 -3.56 -8.56
CA GLU A 362 -29.44 -2.67 -9.72
C GLU A 362 -29.53 -3.54 -10.99
N ILE A 363 -30.68 -3.51 -11.66
CA ILE A 363 -30.85 -4.18 -12.96
C ILE A 363 -30.26 -3.28 -14.04
N THR A 364 -29.27 -3.78 -14.78
CA THR A 364 -28.55 -2.99 -15.79
C THR A 364 -28.11 -3.84 -16.97
N ASP A 365 -28.18 -3.28 -18.18
CA ASP A 365 -27.71 -3.88 -19.44
C ASP A 365 -26.17 -3.88 -19.58
N MET A 366 -25.44 -3.24 -18.66
CA MET A 366 -23.99 -3.32 -18.58
C MET A 366 -23.48 -4.72 -18.21
N MET A 367 -24.34 -5.56 -17.62
CA MET A 367 -23.97 -6.91 -17.19
C MET A 367 -24.32 -7.96 -18.25
N ARG A 368 -23.35 -8.83 -18.54
CA ARG A 368 -23.58 -10.05 -19.32
C ARG A 368 -24.40 -11.06 -18.51
N PRO A 369 -25.36 -11.78 -19.11
CA PRO A 369 -26.03 -12.88 -18.42
C PRO A 369 -25.06 -13.91 -17.83
N GLY A 370 -25.31 -14.36 -16.61
CA GLY A 370 -24.42 -15.23 -15.83
C GLY A 370 -23.34 -14.47 -15.04
N HIS A 371 -23.23 -13.14 -15.19
CA HIS A 371 -22.28 -12.32 -14.45
C HIS A 371 -22.98 -11.28 -13.58
N VAL A 372 -22.46 -11.07 -12.37
CA VAL A 372 -22.90 -10.03 -11.44
C VAL A 372 -21.71 -9.25 -10.91
N SER A 373 -21.91 -8.06 -10.36
CA SER A 373 -20.81 -7.27 -9.80
C SER A 373 -21.17 -6.52 -8.54
N LEU A 374 -20.24 -6.53 -7.57
CA LEU A 374 -20.27 -5.70 -6.37
C LEU A 374 -19.11 -4.68 -6.41
N PRO A 375 -19.34 -3.44 -5.96
CA PRO A 375 -18.31 -2.42 -5.90
C PRO A 375 -17.26 -2.71 -4.82
N ASN A 376 -16.05 -2.21 -5.00
CA ASN A 376 -14.98 -2.32 -4.01
C ASN A 376 -15.17 -1.32 -2.86
N GLY A 377 -14.72 -1.69 -1.67
CA GLY A 377 -14.58 -0.75 -0.54
C GLY A 377 -15.87 -0.45 0.21
N LEU A 378 -16.90 -1.26 0.02
CA LEU A 378 -18.14 -1.21 0.80
C LEU A 378 -18.17 -2.27 1.89
N GLY A 379 -19.21 -2.25 2.73
CA GLY A 379 -19.31 -3.08 3.91
C GLY A 379 -18.35 -2.65 5.01
N VAL A 380 -18.00 -1.36 5.04
CA VAL A 380 -17.23 -0.74 6.13
C VAL A 380 -18.18 -0.20 7.19
N ASP A 381 -17.74 -0.26 8.44
CA ASP A 381 -18.48 0.31 9.56
C ASP A 381 -18.14 1.79 9.70
N TYR A 382 -19.16 2.63 9.93
CA TYR A 382 -19.05 4.05 10.24
C TYR A 382 -19.82 4.39 11.53
N PRO A 383 -19.34 5.36 12.34
CA PRO A 383 -20.04 5.80 13.53
C PRO A 383 -21.31 6.56 13.17
N THR A 384 -22.44 6.25 13.83
CA THR A 384 -23.70 7.00 13.71
C THR A 384 -23.79 8.17 14.68
N ASP A 385 -22.96 8.13 15.72
CA ASP A 385 -22.91 9.08 16.83
C ASP A 385 -21.43 9.37 17.13
N ASP A 386 -21.12 10.51 17.76
CA ASP A 386 -19.75 10.90 18.14
C ASP A 386 -19.13 10.06 19.28
N VAL A 387 -19.68 8.87 19.59
CA VAL A 387 -19.31 8.05 20.76
C VAL A 387 -18.25 7.00 20.41
N VAL A 388 -17.14 7.03 21.16
CA VAL A 388 -15.93 6.20 20.96
C VAL A 388 -16.13 4.74 21.39
N ASP A 389 -17.06 4.45 22.31
CA ASP A 389 -17.22 3.14 22.96
C ASP A 389 -17.99 2.09 22.14
N GLY A 390 -18.30 2.38 20.88
CA GLY A 390 -18.80 1.40 19.93
C GLY A 390 -20.28 1.03 20.03
N ALA A 391 -21.05 1.73 20.86
CA ALA A 391 -22.48 1.86 20.66
C ALA A 391 -22.72 2.85 19.50
N GLY A 392 -23.55 2.49 18.51
CA GLY A 392 -23.87 3.35 17.37
C GLY A 392 -22.89 3.25 16.18
N ARG A 393 -22.84 2.10 15.51
CA ARG A 393 -22.18 1.95 14.21
C ARG A 393 -23.12 1.29 13.22
N GLU A 394 -23.11 1.82 12.01
CA GLU A 394 -23.85 1.26 10.88
C GLU A 394 -22.87 0.75 9.81
N ARG A 395 -23.32 -0.26 9.06
CA ARG A 395 -22.57 -0.79 7.92
C ARG A 395 -23.25 -0.38 6.63
N ALA A 396 -22.51 0.31 5.77
CA ALA A 396 -22.99 0.70 4.45
C ALA A 396 -22.54 -0.33 3.39
N GLY A 397 -23.49 -1.05 2.81
CA GLY A 397 -23.26 -2.00 1.73
C GLY A 397 -22.60 -3.32 2.17
N VAL A 398 -22.07 -4.06 1.20
CA VAL A 398 -21.50 -5.40 1.40
C VAL A 398 -20.01 -5.41 1.13
N ALA A 399 -19.25 -6.13 1.97
CA ALA A 399 -17.83 -6.35 1.80
C ALA A 399 -17.60 -7.51 0.80
N PRO A 400 -17.16 -7.23 -0.45
CA PRO A 400 -16.96 -8.29 -1.45
C PRO A 400 -15.89 -9.31 -1.05
N ASN A 401 -14.96 -8.93 -0.16
CA ASN A 401 -13.89 -9.80 0.29
C ASN A 401 -14.34 -10.86 1.31
N ASP A 402 -15.47 -10.64 1.99
CA ASP A 402 -16.14 -11.68 2.80
C ASP A 402 -16.77 -12.77 1.91
N LEU A 403 -16.99 -12.46 0.62
CA LEU A 403 -17.49 -13.39 -0.41
C LEU A 403 -16.38 -13.97 -1.27
N THR A 404 -15.11 -13.59 -1.03
CA THR A 404 -13.98 -14.02 -1.88
C THR A 404 -13.12 -15.03 -1.12
N SER A 405 -12.94 -16.21 -1.73
CA SER A 405 -12.10 -17.29 -1.21
C SER A 405 -10.65 -17.14 -1.64
N ALA A 406 -9.73 -17.61 -0.80
CA ALA A 406 -8.31 -17.71 -1.14
C ALA A 406 -7.99 -18.96 -1.99
N ARG A 407 -8.95 -19.88 -2.18
CA ARG A 407 -8.76 -21.10 -2.97
C ARG A 407 -8.49 -20.80 -4.45
N TYR A 408 -9.19 -19.82 -5.01
CA TYR A 408 -9.08 -19.41 -6.39
C TYR A 408 -8.09 -18.26 -6.51
N GLN A 409 -6.83 -18.56 -6.85
CA GLN A 409 -5.76 -17.58 -6.91
C GLN A 409 -4.77 -17.87 -8.03
N ASP A 410 -4.00 -16.86 -8.43
CA ASP A 410 -2.90 -17.05 -9.38
C ASP A 410 -1.73 -17.81 -8.75
N THR A 411 -1.09 -18.67 -9.53
CA THR A 411 -0.03 -19.58 -9.06
C THR A 411 1.26 -18.88 -8.63
N PHE A 412 1.49 -17.62 -9.04
CA PHE A 412 2.75 -16.92 -8.80
C PHE A 412 2.69 -16.03 -7.57
N ALA A 413 1.75 -15.09 -7.57
CA ALA A 413 1.60 -14.07 -6.54
C ALA A 413 0.54 -14.42 -5.50
N GLY A 414 -0.21 -15.52 -5.68
CA GLY A 414 -1.29 -15.90 -4.77
C GLY A 414 -2.40 -14.85 -4.73
N THR A 415 -2.62 -14.13 -5.82
CA THR A 415 -3.67 -13.10 -5.93
C THR A 415 -5.00 -13.79 -6.20
N PRO A 416 -6.04 -13.54 -5.40
CA PRO A 416 -7.36 -14.10 -5.65
C PRO A 416 -7.93 -13.68 -6.99
N TRP A 417 -8.73 -14.55 -7.59
CA TRP A 417 -9.50 -14.26 -8.78
C TRP A 417 -10.74 -13.42 -8.45
N HIS A 418 -10.53 -12.18 -7.97
CA HIS A 418 -11.61 -11.27 -7.58
C HIS A 418 -12.63 -10.98 -8.70
N LYS A 419 -12.23 -11.16 -9.97
CA LYS A 419 -13.11 -10.98 -11.14
C LYS A 419 -13.77 -12.27 -11.62
N TYR A 420 -13.53 -13.36 -10.90
CA TYR A 420 -14.10 -14.67 -11.17
C TYR A 420 -14.40 -15.41 -9.86
N VAL A 421 -15.42 -14.94 -9.12
CA VAL A 421 -15.87 -15.59 -7.88
C VAL A 421 -17.17 -16.34 -8.16
N PRO A 422 -17.19 -17.68 -8.17
CA PRO A 422 -18.42 -18.45 -8.34
C PRO A 422 -19.44 -18.13 -7.25
N ALA A 423 -20.67 -17.84 -7.65
CA ALA A 423 -21.73 -17.40 -6.76
C ALA A 423 -23.10 -18.00 -7.15
N ARG A 424 -23.98 -18.05 -6.15
CA ARG A 424 -25.41 -18.31 -6.30
C ARG A 424 -26.17 -17.05 -5.91
N ILE A 425 -27.14 -16.66 -6.75
CA ILE A 425 -28.01 -15.50 -6.50
C ILE A 425 -29.44 -16.00 -6.36
N GLU A 426 -30.09 -15.57 -5.29
CA GLU A 426 -31.47 -15.92 -4.95
C GLU A 426 -32.25 -14.63 -4.65
N ALA A 427 -33.50 -14.53 -5.06
CA ALA A 427 -34.33 -13.38 -4.67
C ALA A 427 -34.49 -13.36 -3.14
N ALA A 428 -34.32 -12.19 -2.51
CA ALA A 428 -34.58 -11.97 -1.10
C ALA A 428 -35.90 -11.21 -0.94
N GLY A 429 -36.75 -11.70 -0.04
CA GLY A 429 -38.13 -11.24 0.15
C GLY A 429 -38.29 -9.83 0.69
#